data_AF-A0A534LM28-F1
#
_entry.id   AF-A0A534LM28-F1
#
_cell.length_a   1.000
_cell.length_b   1.000
_cell.length_c   1.000
_cell.angle_alpha   90.00
_cell.angle_beta   90.00
_cell.angle_gamma   90.00
#
_symmetry.space_group_name_H-M   'P 1'
#
loop_
_entity.id
_entity.type
_entity.pdbx_description
1 polymer ?
#
loop_
_entity_poly.entity_id
_entity_poly.type
_entity_poly.pdbx_seq_one_letter_code
_entity_poly.pdbx_strand_id
1 'polypeptide(L)'
;LIKRAAQTVVTIIVVLVLMFVLFRLMPGDPVSFLIQPGLTPQERDAQRVAYGFARWENAPGVFKTGSFAVPDPGLYSVTIDVRDSKGNTVSLHAAYVDPKVFPPGSPIFLRGLSAEPSQHVLDGDAVNLSVRPLTSVPTDLSTFEAWALVTSPLGPVTNVTLTYSGGLFTGSYTPATNGVYPVEFNVRNPATGDLAYAPFGFAANPVDISPFSYVTNEDPRGAIFTAPIAYTRTAADVEVIVRSSQGDLGDLVGRVLTPRGAANEFALNHPLVAVDRPVWEEFWYYLAGMLTGNFGNSFQTGRPVSSEIRERVGPTLLLFGTATIISVLIGIGGGVLLAWFRGSRGEIAAIVSSLFFYSMPIFWFGIILLFVFAYTLKLFPFGGIGGVDSFGNSLTGFAWAGDVLWHMALPLANLVILNFAGYVLLMRNSLLEVLGEDFVTVARAKGLKERTVMYKHAARNAMLPVTTVTAIAMATVISGGVLTETIFSWPGMGFYFVARTLGQDFPAVQGAFFILALLTVLGNVVADVAYAYLDPRVRL
;
A
#
# COMPACT_ATOMS: atom_id res chain seq x y z
N LEU A 1 2.37 -21.26 35.22
CA LEU A 1 2.81 -20.07 34.40
C LEU A 1 3.61 -20.42 33.15
N ILE A 2 4.77 -21.08 33.22
CA ILE A 2 5.61 -21.40 32.04
C ILE A 2 4.84 -22.18 30.97
N LYS A 3 4.06 -23.19 31.37
CA LYS A 3 3.19 -23.97 30.47
C LYS A 3 2.17 -23.09 29.73
N ARG A 4 1.62 -22.07 30.41
CA ARG A 4 0.67 -21.12 29.81
C ARG A 4 1.37 -20.20 28.82
N ALA A 5 2.52 -19.64 29.17
CA ALA A 5 3.33 -18.84 28.25
C ALA A 5 3.71 -19.63 26.99
N ALA A 6 4.09 -20.90 27.14
CA ALA A 6 4.35 -21.79 26.00
C ALA A 6 3.10 -22.02 25.15
N GLN A 7 1.93 -22.27 25.78
CA GLN A 7 0.66 -22.39 25.07
C GLN A 7 0.31 -21.11 24.29
N THR A 8 0.46 -19.94 24.92
CA THR A 8 0.26 -18.62 24.28
C THR A 8 1.13 -18.45 23.04
N VAL A 9 2.42 -18.78 23.14
CA VAL A 9 3.34 -18.70 21.99
C VAL A 9 2.89 -19.66 20.88
N VAL A 10 2.53 -20.89 21.22
CA VAL A 10 2.02 -21.86 20.24
C VAL A 10 0.74 -21.36 19.59
N THR A 11 -0.21 -20.79 20.34
CA THR A 11 -1.44 -20.22 19.79
C THR A 11 -1.14 -19.08 18.82
N ILE A 12 -0.21 -18.18 19.16
CA ILE A 12 0.19 -17.08 18.27
C ILE A 12 0.83 -17.62 16.99
N ILE A 13 1.70 -18.62 17.09
CA ILE A 13 2.32 -19.26 15.91
C ILE A 13 1.25 -19.92 15.03
N VAL A 14 0.32 -20.67 15.62
CA VAL A 14 -0.78 -21.31 14.88
C VAL A 14 -1.64 -20.27 14.17
N VAL A 15 -1.96 -19.16 14.84
CA VAL A 15 -2.70 -18.05 14.22
C VAL A 15 -1.91 -17.45 13.06
N LEU A 16 -0.63 -17.13 13.23
CA LEU A 16 0.22 -16.58 12.17
C LEU A 16 0.34 -17.50 10.96
N VAL A 17 0.53 -18.80 11.18
CA VAL A 17 0.60 -19.80 10.10
C VAL A 17 -0.74 -19.91 9.39
N LEU A 18 -1.85 -20.00 10.13
CA LEU A 18 -3.19 -20.08 9.54
C LEU A 18 -3.51 -18.81 8.73
N MET A 19 -3.14 -17.64 9.23
CA MET A 19 -3.27 -16.38 8.51
C MET A 19 -2.42 -16.37 7.24
N PHE A 20 -1.18 -16.81 7.30
CA PHE A 20 -0.33 -16.91 6.11
C PHE A 20 -0.99 -17.79 5.05
N VAL A 21 -1.47 -18.99 5.44
CA VAL A 21 -2.16 -19.91 4.54
C VAL A 21 -3.43 -19.27 3.96
N LEU A 22 -4.25 -18.66 4.81
CA LEU A 22 -5.51 -18.05 4.39
C LEU A 22 -5.30 -16.90 3.40
N PHE A 23 -4.33 -16.03 3.64
CA PHE A 23 -4.16 -14.82 2.82
C PHE A 23 -3.20 -15.00 1.63
N ARG A 24 -2.32 -16.00 1.65
CA ARG A 24 -1.28 -16.17 0.61
C ARG A 24 -1.32 -17.51 -0.11
N LEU A 25 -1.99 -18.53 0.44
CA LEU A 25 -2.11 -19.85 -0.19
C LEU A 25 -3.55 -20.20 -0.59
N MET A 26 -4.52 -19.28 -0.42
CA MET A 26 -5.86 -19.46 -0.98
C MET A 26 -5.79 -19.53 -2.52
N PRO A 27 -6.59 -20.40 -3.16
CA PRO A 27 -6.59 -20.55 -4.61
C PRO A 27 -7.11 -19.28 -5.31
N GLY A 28 -6.40 -18.87 -6.36
CA GLY A 28 -6.51 -17.56 -7.00
C GLY A 28 -5.28 -16.73 -6.67
N ASP A 29 -4.66 -16.07 -7.65
CA ASP A 29 -3.52 -15.20 -7.38
C ASP A 29 -3.96 -14.13 -6.37
N PRO A 30 -3.47 -14.13 -5.11
CA PRO A 30 -3.90 -13.15 -4.13
C PRO A 30 -3.62 -11.74 -4.65
N VAL A 31 -2.58 -11.56 -5.46
CA VAL A 31 -2.23 -10.31 -6.13
C VAL A 31 -3.29 -9.87 -7.13
N SER A 32 -3.96 -10.78 -7.83
CA SER A 32 -5.04 -10.44 -8.78
C SER A 32 -6.26 -9.78 -8.10
N PHE A 33 -6.50 -10.06 -6.82
CA PHE A 33 -7.50 -9.36 -6.00
C PHE A 33 -6.95 -8.08 -5.34
N LEU A 34 -5.62 -7.93 -5.29
CA LEU A 34 -4.91 -6.77 -4.69
C LEU A 34 -4.71 -5.63 -5.71
N ILE A 35 -4.70 -5.93 -7.01
CA ILE A 35 -4.43 -4.97 -8.08
C ILE A 35 -5.74 -4.30 -8.51
N GLN A 36 -5.85 -3.00 -8.26
CA GLN A 36 -6.94 -2.18 -8.83
C GLN A 36 -6.94 -2.29 -10.37
N PRO A 37 -8.11 -2.46 -11.02
CA PRO A 37 -8.20 -2.44 -12.47
C PRO A 37 -7.72 -1.08 -13.00
N GLY A 38 -6.68 -1.08 -13.85
CA GLY A 38 -6.10 0.12 -14.44
C GLY A 38 -4.67 0.44 -14.00
N LEU A 39 -4.09 -0.27 -13.02
CA LEU A 39 -2.68 -0.11 -12.65
C LEU A 39 -1.74 -0.54 -13.79
N THR A 40 -0.71 0.26 -14.02
CA THR A 40 0.38 -0.07 -14.94
C THR A 40 1.13 -1.31 -14.44
N PRO A 41 1.80 -2.08 -15.34
CA PRO A 41 2.60 -3.25 -14.94
C PRO A 41 3.64 -2.94 -13.85
N GLN A 42 4.24 -1.74 -13.89
CA GLN A 42 5.26 -1.32 -12.93
C GLN A 42 4.69 -1.03 -11.54
N GLU A 43 3.50 -0.40 -11.46
CA GLU A 43 2.82 -0.15 -10.19
C GLU A 43 2.36 -1.44 -9.52
N ARG A 44 1.93 -2.41 -10.33
CA ARG A 44 1.60 -3.77 -9.88
C ARG A 44 2.81 -4.45 -9.24
N ASP A 45 3.95 -4.41 -9.91
CA ASP A 45 5.20 -5.00 -9.42
C ASP A 45 5.70 -4.32 -8.15
N ALA A 46 5.57 -2.98 -8.06
CA ALA A 46 5.87 -2.24 -6.84
C ALA A 46 4.98 -2.68 -5.66
N GLN A 47 3.69 -2.92 -5.89
CA GLN A 47 2.82 -3.47 -4.86
C GLN A 47 3.25 -4.89 -4.45
N ARG A 48 3.53 -5.78 -5.41
CA ARG A 48 3.99 -7.16 -5.12
C ARG A 48 5.25 -7.17 -4.25
N VAL A 49 6.20 -6.28 -4.53
CA VAL A 49 7.41 -6.15 -3.71
C VAL A 49 7.12 -5.57 -2.33
N ALA A 50 6.26 -4.55 -2.23
CA ALA A 50 5.89 -3.94 -0.95
C ALA A 50 5.25 -4.96 0.02
N TYR A 51 4.43 -5.89 -0.50
CA TYR A 51 3.82 -6.96 0.29
C TYR A 51 4.73 -8.19 0.49
N GLY A 52 5.92 -8.17 -0.10
CA GLY A 52 6.88 -9.26 -0.01
C GLY A 52 6.40 -10.54 -0.69
N PHE A 53 5.60 -10.42 -1.76
CA PHE A 53 5.39 -11.51 -2.73
C PHE A 53 6.56 -11.58 -3.70
N ALA A 54 7.15 -10.43 -4.01
CA ALA A 54 8.31 -10.32 -4.89
C ALA A 54 9.46 -9.59 -4.20
N ARG A 55 10.62 -9.59 -4.84
CA ARG A 55 11.74 -8.70 -4.55
C ARG A 55 12.22 -8.06 -5.84
N TRP A 56 12.73 -6.84 -5.73
CA TRP A 56 13.40 -6.20 -6.85
C TRP A 56 14.71 -6.92 -7.13
N GLU A 57 14.86 -7.44 -8.33
CA GLU A 57 16.11 -7.95 -8.87
C GLU A 57 16.44 -7.22 -10.18
N ASN A 58 17.71 -7.23 -10.55
CA ASN A 58 18.11 -6.75 -11.87
C ASN A 58 17.48 -7.66 -12.94
N ALA A 59 16.88 -7.06 -13.97
CA ALA A 59 16.28 -7.81 -15.07
C ALA A 59 17.28 -8.82 -15.65
N PRO A 60 16.86 -10.06 -15.96
CA PRO A 60 17.73 -11.04 -16.60
C PRO A 60 18.16 -10.54 -17.98
N GLY A 61 19.47 -10.48 -18.21
CA GLY A 61 20.08 -9.96 -19.44
C GLY A 61 20.89 -8.69 -19.21
N VAL A 62 21.37 -8.09 -20.29
CA VAL A 62 22.26 -6.92 -20.23
C VAL A 62 21.54 -5.67 -20.71
N PHE A 63 20.46 -5.36 -20.00
CA PHE A 63 19.62 -4.20 -20.22
C PHE A 63 20.08 -3.07 -19.30
N LYS A 64 20.31 -1.88 -19.85
CA LYS A 64 20.62 -0.67 -19.09
C LYS A 64 19.74 0.47 -19.63
N THR A 65 19.01 1.14 -18.73
CA THR A 65 18.10 2.24 -19.09
C THR A 65 18.45 3.52 -18.33
N GLY A 66 18.24 4.66 -18.98
CA GLY A 66 18.49 5.98 -18.40
C GLY A 66 17.69 7.04 -19.13
N SER A 67 17.49 8.19 -18.50
CA SER A 67 16.70 9.29 -19.07
C SER A 67 17.45 10.60 -18.94
N PHE A 68 17.27 11.51 -19.89
CA PHE A 68 17.84 12.85 -19.83
C PHE A 68 16.79 13.92 -20.18
N ALA A 69 16.97 15.12 -19.62
CA ALA A 69 16.07 16.24 -19.88
C ALA A 69 16.29 16.83 -21.28
N VAL A 70 15.19 17.19 -21.95
CA VAL A 70 15.17 17.81 -23.29
C VAL A 70 14.60 19.23 -23.16
N PRO A 71 15.37 20.20 -22.65
CA PRO A 71 14.87 21.56 -22.41
C PRO A 71 14.78 22.42 -23.68
N ASP A 72 15.64 22.16 -24.66
CA ASP A 72 15.81 22.98 -25.85
C ASP A 72 15.36 22.24 -27.13
N PRO A 73 14.68 22.90 -28.08
CA PRO A 73 14.36 22.28 -29.36
C PRO A 73 15.63 22.16 -30.23
N GLY A 74 15.82 21.03 -30.91
CA GLY A 74 16.96 20.81 -31.82
C GLY A 74 17.50 19.38 -31.81
N LEU A 75 18.69 19.21 -32.39
CA LEU A 75 19.43 17.94 -32.42
C LEU A 75 20.24 17.74 -31.13
N TYR A 76 20.06 16.58 -30.51
CA TYR A 76 20.82 16.07 -29.38
C TYR A 76 21.72 14.92 -29.87
N SER A 77 22.98 14.95 -29.46
CA SER A 77 23.95 13.90 -29.73
C SER A 77 24.16 13.07 -28.47
N VAL A 78 23.82 11.79 -28.51
CA VAL A 78 23.93 10.86 -27.39
C VAL A 78 25.11 9.92 -27.64
N THR A 79 26.02 9.81 -26.68
CA THR A 79 27.17 8.88 -26.71
C THR A 79 27.15 8.03 -25.45
N ILE A 80 27.28 6.72 -25.57
CA ILE A 80 27.25 5.79 -24.44
C ILE A 80 28.53 4.99 -24.42
N ASP A 81 29.31 5.19 -23.36
CA ASP A 81 30.58 4.49 -23.18
C ASP A 81 30.32 3.17 -22.44
N VAL A 82 30.52 2.07 -23.15
CA VAL A 82 30.40 0.71 -22.61
C VAL A 82 31.75 0.18 -22.24
N ARG A 83 31.93 -0.16 -20.96
CA ARG A 83 33.17 -0.72 -20.43
C ARG A 83 32.97 -2.12 -19.86
N ASP A 84 33.84 -3.04 -20.26
CA ASP A 84 33.87 -4.39 -19.69
C ASP A 84 34.76 -4.47 -18.43
N SER A 85 34.66 -5.58 -17.70
CA SER A 85 35.46 -5.89 -16.52
C SER A 85 36.98 -6.04 -16.76
N LYS A 86 37.41 -6.11 -18.02
CA LYS A 86 38.83 -6.15 -18.43
C LYS A 86 39.37 -4.77 -18.85
N GLY A 87 38.51 -3.75 -18.82
CA GLY A 87 38.87 -2.36 -19.10
C GLY A 87 38.74 -1.96 -20.57
N ASN A 88 38.22 -2.82 -21.45
CA ASN A 88 37.93 -2.47 -22.85
C ASN A 88 36.71 -1.55 -22.91
N THR A 89 36.77 -0.53 -23.76
CA THR A 89 35.68 0.45 -23.92
C THR A 89 35.21 0.52 -25.37
N VAL A 90 33.90 0.52 -25.60
CA VAL A 90 33.28 0.85 -26.89
C VAL A 90 32.28 1.99 -26.71
N SER A 91 32.33 2.99 -27.58
CA SER A 91 31.38 4.11 -27.56
C SER A 91 30.30 3.90 -28.60
N LEU A 92 29.05 3.95 -28.17
CA LEU A 92 27.87 3.85 -29.03
C LEU A 92 27.30 5.25 -29.26
N HIS A 93 27.00 5.59 -30.51
CA HIS A 93 26.47 6.91 -30.87
C HIS A 93 25.02 6.82 -31.35
N ALA A 94 24.21 7.80 -30.93
CA ALA A 94 22.82 7.97 -31.32
C ALA A 94 22.46 9.46 -31.49
N ALA A 95 21.49 9.75 -32.34
CA ALA A 95 20.98 11.09 -32.62
C ALA A 95 19.51 11.19 -32.23
N TYR A 96 19.13 12.23 -31.50
CA TYR A 96 17.74 12.52 -31.12
C TYR A 96 17.36 13.94 -31.56
N VAL A 97 16.20 14.11 -32.18
CA VAL A 97 15.71 15.43 -32.62
C VAL A 97 14.39 15.75 -31.92
N ASP A 98 14.33 16.85 -31.15
CA ASP A 98 13.06 17.34 -30.59
C ASP A 98 12.19 17.89 -31.74
N PRO A 99 11.00 17.31 -32.01
CA PRO A 99 10.12 17.73 -33.11
C PRO A 99 9.51 19.13 -32.94
N LYS A 100 9.74 19.85 -31.83
CA LYS A 100 9.29 21.24 -31.65
C LYS A 100 10.03 22.27 -32.52
N VAL A 101 10.98 21.85 -33.36
CA VAL A 101 11.65 22.74 -34.31
C VAL A 101 10.73 23.06 -35.50
N PHE A 102 9.74 23.93 -35.26
CA PHE A 102 9.08 24.65 -36.35
C PHE A 102 9.70 26.06 -36.40
N PRO A 103 10.40 26.46 -37.47
CA PRO A 103 10.95 27.80 -37.55
C PRO A 103 9.82 28.84 -37.49
N PRO A 104 9.82 29.76 -36.51
CA PRO A 104 8.76 30.76 -36.37
C PRO A 104 8.73 31.71 -37.57
N GLY A 105 7.58 31.79 -38.26
CA GLY A 105 7.34 32.79 -39.31
C GLY A 105 7.62 32.38 -40.76
N SER A 106 7.92 31.11 -41.02
CA SER A 106 8.21 30.61 -42.39
C SER A 106 6.93 30.17 -43.12
N PRO A 107 6.70 30.55 -44.39
CA PRO A 107 5.54 30.10 -45.18
C PRO A 107 5.64 28.63 -45.64
N ILE A 108 6.81 28.01 -45.47
CA ILE A 108 7.12 26.63 -45.83
C ILE A 108 7.49 25.90 -44.54
N PHE A 109 6.68 24.94 -44.13
CA PHE A 109 7.05 24.03 -43.05
C PHE A 109 7.74 22.80 -43.67
N LEU A 110 8.70 22.20 -42.99
CA LEU A 110 9.38 20.99 -43.46
C LEU A 110 9.11 19.86 -42.47
N ARG A 111 8.89 18.65 -42.99
CA ARG A 111 8.85 17.40 -42.22
C ARG A 111 9.92 16.47 -42.78
N GLY A 112 10.96 16.20 -41.99
CA GLY A 112 11.90 15.14 -42.30
C GLY A 112 11.19 13.79 -42.29
N LEU A 113 11.41 12.96 -43.32
CA LEU A 113 10.78 11.64 -43.48
C LEU A 113 11.82 10.53 -43.73
N SER A 114 13.11 10.83 -43.57
CA SER A 114 14.20 9.90 -43.86
C SER A 114 14.89 9.47 -42.59
N ALA A 115 15.15 8.16 -42.53
CA ALA A 115 15.60 7.38 -41.39
C ALA A 115 14.75 7.63 -40.13
N GLU A 116 14.09 6.60 -39.61
CA GLU A 116 13.66 6.65 -38.21
C GLU A 116 14.84 7.17 -37.37
N PRO A 117 14.62 8.11 -36.42
CA PRO A 117 15.66 8.59 -35.51
C PRO A 117 16.11 7.42 -34.62
N SER A 118 16.90 6.51 -35.20
CA SER A 118 17.27 5.18 -34.70
C SER A 118 17.77 4.22 -35.81
N GLN A 119 17.82 4.59 -37.10
CA GLN A 119 18.44 3.69 -38.09
C GLN A 119 19.95 3.66 -37.88
N HIS A 120 20.42 2.51 -37.39
CA HIS A 120 21.82 2.14 -37.33
C HIS A 120 22.37 2.04 -38.74
N VAL A 121 23.22 2.98 -39.12
CA VAL A 121 23.95 2.95 -40.38
C VAL A 121 25.36 2.48 -40.07
N LEU A 122 25.81 1.43 -40.75
CA LEU A 122 27.19 0.97 -40.63
C LEU A 122 28.10 1.96 -41.35
N ASP A 123 29.33 2.13 -40.84
CA ASP A 123 30.33 2.94 -41.54
C ASP A 123 30.50 2.45 -43.00
N GLY A 124 30.38 3.36 -43.97
CA GLY A 124 30.38 3.05 -45.40
C GLY A 124 29.03 2.72 -46.05
N ASP A 125 27.93 2.56 -45.30
CA ASP A 125 26.58 2.38 -45.87
C ASP A 125 25.94 3.72 -46.26
N ALA A 126 25.22 3.76 -47.37
CA ALA A 126 24.54 4.97 -47.82
C ALA A 126 23.25 5.25 -47.01
N VAL A 127 23.15 6.46 -46.46
CA VAL A 127 21.94 6.98 -45.81
C VAL A 127 21.08 7.70 -46.84
N ASN A 128 19.83 7.27 -46.98
CA ASN A 128 18.85 7.99 -47.80
C ASN A 128 18.37 9.21 -47.01
N LEU A 129 18.62 10.41 -47.54
CA LEU A 129 18.17 11.69 -47.02
C LEU A 129 16.86 12.08 -47.71
N SER A 130 15.85 12.48 -46.95
CA SER A 130 14.56 12.86 -47.51
C SER A 130 13.79 13.85 -46.65
N VAL A 131 13.24 14.87 -47.31
CA VAL A 131 12.48 15.95 -46.67
C VAL A 131 11.24 16.28 -47.49
N ARG A 132 10.12 16.48 -46.79
CA ARG A 132 8.85 16.87 -47.39
C ARG A 132 8.42 18.26 -46.91
N PRO A 133 8.13 19.19 -47.82
CA PRO A 133 7.45 20.43 -47.47
C PRO A 133 6.00 20.18 -47.05
N LEU A 134 5.62 20.72 -45.90
CA LEU A 134 4.27 20.93 -45.42
C LEU A 134 3.87 22.37 -45.78
N THR A 135 3.41 22.60 -47.01
CA THR A 135 2.92 23.93 -47.42
C THR A 135 1.40 24.00 -47.33
N SER A 136 0.86 25.17 -47.00
CA SER A 136 -0.56 25.51 -47.17
C SER A 136 -0.83 26.17 -48.54
N VAL A 137 0.12 26.10 -49.48
CA VAL A 137 0.13 26.91 -50.72
C VAL A 137 0.18 26.01 -51.96
N PRO A 138 -0.65 26.25 -52.99
CA PRO A 138 -0.74 25.44 -54.20
C PRO A 138 0.33 25.82 -55.26
N THR A 139 1.60 25.74 -54.89
CA THR A 139 2.73 25.97 -55.82
C THR A 139 3.42 24.65 -56.17
N ASP A 140 3.88 24.53 -57.42
CA ASP A 140 4.61 23.34 -57.88
C ASP A 140 6.00 23.28 -57.23
N LEU A 141 6.17 22.31 -56.33
CA LEU A 141 7.40 22.07 -55.59
C LEU A 141 8.57 21.62 -56.50
N SER A 142 8.31 21.24 -57.76
CA SER A 142 9.36 20.88 -58.72
C SER A 142 10.33 22.03 -59.06
N THR A 143 9.91 23.26 -58.80
CA THR A 143 10.66 24.49 -59.08
C THR A 143 11.57 24.95 -57.93
N PHE A 144 11.50 24.28 -56.78
CA PHE A 144 12.25 24.66 -55.58
C PHE A 144 13.64 24.03 -55.58
N GLU A 145 14.60 24.75 -55.03
CA GLU A 145 15.96 24.27 -54.80
C GLU A 145 16.04 23.65 -53.41
N ALA A 146 16.56 22.43 -53.29
CA ALA A 146 16.72 21.78 -51.99
C ALA A 146 18.10 21.14 -51.86
N TRP A 147 18.71 21.30 -50.69
CA TRP A 147 20.00 20.70 -50.36
C TRP A 147 20.08 20.35 -48.87
N ALA A 148 20.92 19.39 -48.53
CA ALA A 148 21.21 19.01 -47.15
C ALA A 148 22.67 19.34 -46.83
N LEU A 149 22.90 20.10 -45.76
CA LEU A 149 24.23 20.32 -45.21
C LEU A 149 24.51 19.24 -44.17
N VAL A 150 25.37 18.29 -44.50
CA VAL A 150 25.75 17.19 -43.62
C VAL A 150 27.09 17.52 -42.95
N THR A 151 27.08 17.68 -41.64
CA THR A 151 28.30 17.99 -40.86
C THR A 151 28.96 16.71 -40.39
N SER A 152 30.21 16.47 -40.79
CA SER A 152 30.98 15.31 -40.33
C SER A 152 31.45 15.49 -38.87
N PRO A 153 31.46 14.41 -38.06
CA PRO A 153 32.01 14.44 -36.69
C PRO A 153 33.46 14.91 -36.59
N LEU A 154 34.27 14.66 -37.63
CA LEU A 154 35.73 14.88 -37.63
C LEU A 154 36.20 15.92 -38.67
N GLY A 155 35.29 16.66 -39.31
CA GLY A 155 35.73 17.59 -40.36
C GLY A 155 34.61 18.29 -41.13
N PRO A 156 34.63 18.24 -42.48
CA PRO A 156 33.95 19.23 -43.31
C PRO A 156 32.43 19.06 -43.39
N VAL A 157 31.74 20.19 -43.57
CA VAL A 157 30.33 20.21 -43.98
C VAL A 157 30.25 19.83 -45.45
N THR A 158 29.53 18.76 -45.76
CA THR A 158 29.27 18.31 -47.11
C THR A 158 27.91 18.80 -47.57
N ASN A 159 27.85 19.42 -48.75
CA ASN A 159 26.59 19.82 -49.35
C ASN A 159 26.07 18.71 -50.27
N VAL A 160 24.89 18.18 -49.96
CA VAL A 160 24.20 17.13 -50.73
C VAL A 160 22.99 17.73 -51.42
N THR A 161 23.05 17.88 -52.74
CA THR A 161 21.90 18.34 -53.53
C THR A 161 20.76 17.31 -53.50
N LEU A 162 19.53 17.75 -53.22
CA LEU A 162 18.36 16.89 -53.17
C LEU A 162 17.54 17.03 -54.45
N THR A 163 17.04 15.92 -54.97
CA THR A 163 16.23 15.86 -56.19
C THR A 163 14.75 15.71 -55.82
N TYR A 164 13.89 16.49 -56.47
CA TYR A 164 12.44 16.39 -56.26
C TYR A 164 11.84 15.23 -57.06
N SER A 165 11.12 14.32 -56.38
CA SER A 165 10.33 13.27 -57.02
C SER A 165 9.13 12.88 -56.15
N GLY A 166 7.93 12.81 -56.73
CA GLY A 166 6.74 12.29 -56.05
C GLY A 166 6.30 13.04 -54.78
N GLY A 167 6.59 14.35 -54.67
CA GLY A 167 6.26 15.16 -53.49
C GLY A 167 7.30 15.12 -52.35
N LEU A 168 8.49 14.56 -52.62
CA LEU A 168 9.58 14.44 -51.66
C LEU A 168 10.90 14.91 -52.30
N PHE A 169 11.73 15.61 -51.55
CA PHE A 169 13.11 15.85 -51.94
C PHE A 169 13.97 14.72 -51.38
N THR A 170 14.74 14.04 -52.22
CA THR A 170 15.58 12.91 -51.83
C THR A 170 17.03 13.07 -52.27
N GLY A 171 17.94 12.51 -51.49
CA GLY A 171 19.36 12.38 -51.81
C GLY A 171 19.96 11.23 -51.01
N SER A 172 21.25 10.97 -51.18
CA SER A 172 21.96 9.99 -50.37
C SER A 172 23.30 10.54 -49.90
N TYR A 173 23.73 10.10 -48.73
CA TYR A 173 25.02 10.44 -48.15
C TYR A 173 25.64 9.20 -47.51
N THR A 174 26.90 8.92 -47.83
CA THR A 174 27.66 7.82 -47.22
C THR A 174 28.55 8.38 -46.11
N PRO A 175 28.35 7.99 -44.84
CA PRO A 175 29.22 8.38 -43.74
C PRO A 175 30.62 7.82 -43.94
N ALA A 176 31.63 8.63 -43.63
CA ALA A 176 33.05 8.26 -43.79
C ALA A 176 33.77 7.98 -42.46
N THR A 177 33.11 8.27 -41.34
CA THR A 177 33.65 8.17 -39.98
C THR A 177 32.56 7.81 -38.98
N ASN A 178 32.92 7.18 -37.88
CA ASN A 178 32.01 6.94 -36.76
C ASN A 178 31.61 8.25 -36.05
N GLY A 179 30.34 8.38 -35.68
CA GLY A 179 29.82 9.50 -34.86
C GLY A 179 28.42 9.96 -35.25
N VAL A 180 27.97 11.02 -34.60
CA VAL A 180 26.68 11.69 -34.89
C VAL A 180 26.87 12.73 -35.98
N TYR A 181 26.04 12.66 -37.04
CA TYR A 181 26.04 13.55 -38.18
C TYR A 181 24.84 14.50 -38.12
N PRO A 182 25.05 15.78 -37.76
CA PRO A 182 24.04 16.81 -37.93
C PRO A 182 23.75 17.04 -39.42
N VAL A 183 22.47 17.08 -39.76
CA VAL A 183 21.99 17.38 -41.12
C VAL A 183 21.06 18.57 -41.06
N GLU A 184 21.34 19.61 -41.84
CA GLU A 184 20.42 20.72 -42.02
C GLU A 184 19.80 20.67 -43.41
N PHE A 185 18.52 20.30 -43.47
CA PHE A 185 17.75 20.36 -44.71
C PHE A 185 17.41 21.81 -44.99
N ASN A 186 17.70 22.26 -46.21
CA ASN A 186 17.40 23.60 -46.70
C ASN A 186 16.53 23.49 -47.96
N VAL A 187 15.43 24.23 -48.00
CA VAL A 187 14.52 24.30 -49.16
C VAL A 187 14.24 25.76 -49.46
N ARG A 188 14.56 26.19 -50.68
CA ARG A 188 14.46 27.57 -51.14
C ARG A 188 13.50 27.68 -52.32
N ASN A 189 12.61 28.67 -52.26
CA ASN A 189 11.84 29.12 -53.41
C ASN A 189 12.65 30.16 -54.19
N PRO A 190 13.15 29.86 -55.40
CA PRO A 190 13.94 30.83 -56.16
C PRO A 190 13.12 32.03 -56.66
N ALA A 191 11.79 31.92 -56.76
CA ALA A 191 10.92 32.98 -57.25
C ALA A 191 10.60 34.04 -56.19
N THR A 192 10.44 33.64 -54.93
CA THR A 192 10.11 34.55 -53.81
C THR A 192 11.31 34.84 -52.92
N GLY A 193 12.35 34.00 -52.95
CA GLY A 193 13.49 34.06 -52.04
C GLY A 193 13.24 33.40 -50.68
N ASP A 194 12.05 32.83 -50.46
CA ASP A 194 11.71 32.17 -49.19
C ASP A 194 12.61 30.96 -48.95
N LEU A 195 13.20 30.87 -47.76
CA LEU A 195 14.04 29.75 -47.32
C LEU A 195 13.42 29.14 -46.07
N ALA A 196 13.27 27.82 -46.07
CA ALA A 196 12.97 27.04 -44.88
C ALA A 196 14.11 26.06 -44.61
N TYR A 197 14.44 25.89 -43.34
CA TYR A 197 15.41 24.91 -42.89
C TYR A 197 14.81 24.00 -41.81
N ALA A 198 15.30 22.76 -41.74
CA ALA A 198 14.94 21.81 -40.70
C ALA A 198 16.18 21.04 -40.24
N PRO A 199 16.54 21.09 -38.94
CA PRO A 199 17.59 20.27 -38.42
C PRO A 199 17.14 18.82 -38.32
N PHE A 200 18.06 17.93 -38.62
CA PHE A 200 17.95 16.50 -38.55
C PHE A 200 19.29 15.92 -38.10
N GLY A 201 19.35 14.64 -37.77
CA GLY A 201 20.62 13.98 -37.54
C GLY A 201 20.48 12.47 -37.51
N PHE A 202 21.56 11.79 -37.85
CA PHE A 202 21.69 10.34 -37.77
C PHE A 202 23.03 9.98 -37.12
N ALA A 203 23.21 8.73 -36.73
CA ALA A 203 24.47 8.24 -36.20
C ALA A 203 25.00 7.10 -37.07
N ALA A 204 26.30 7.13 -37.36
CA ALA A 204 27.02 6.01 -37.96
C ALA A 204 27.89 5.36 -36.87
N ASN A 205 27.91 4.03 -36.80
CA ASN A 205 28.57 3.25 -35.74
C ASN A 205 29.61 2.26 -36.32
N PRO A 206 30.59 1.80 -35.51
CA PRO A 206 31.62 0.87 -35.97
C PRO A 206 31.06 -0.56 -36.12
N VAL A 207 31.51 -1.30 -37.14
CA VAL A 207 31.23 -2.73 -37.32
C VAL A 207 32.03 -3.55 -36.30
N ASP A 208 31.38 -4.50 -35.61
CA ASP A 208 31.92 -5.45 -34.59
C ASP A 208 33.37 -5.21 -34.14
N ILE A 209 33.55 -4.65 -32.95
CA ILE A 209 34.87 -4.49 -32.33
C ILE A 209 35.04 -5.58 -31.28
N SER A 210 35.84 -6.61 -31.57
CA SER A 210 36.28 -7.58 -30.57
C SER A 210 36.78 -6.86 -29.30
N PRO A 211 36.28 -7.19 -28.09
CA PRO A 211 35.47 -8.36 -27.72
C PRO A 211 33.93 -8.19 -27.74
N PHE A 212 33.41 -7.06 -28.22
CA PHE A 212 31.97 -6.78 -28.28
C PHE A 212 31.39 -7.31 -29.59
N SER A 213 30.33 -8.12 -29.50
CA SER A 213 29.60 -8.65 -30.66
C SER A 213 28.17 -8.13 -30.63
N TYR A 214 27.72 -7.53 -31.73
CA TYR A 214 26.32 -7.10 -31.86
C TYR A 214 25.41 -8.33 -31.99
N VAL A 215 24.38 -8.45 -31.15
CA VAL A 215 23.41 -9.56 -31.21
C VAL A 215 22.09 -9.06 -31.79
N THR A 216 21.81 -9.46 -33.03
CA THR A 216 20.54 -9.24 -33.74
C THR A 216 19.68 -10.48 -33.64
N ASN A 217 18.73 -10.54 -32.71
CA ASN A 217 17.75 -11.63 -32.74
C ASN A 217 16.36 -11.05 -33.03
N GLU A 218 16.08 -11.07 -34.34
CA GLU A 218 14.76 -10.99 -35.03
C GLU A 218 14.25 -9.62 -35.56
N ASP A 219 15.17 -8.70 -35.88
CA ASP A 219 15.26 -7.82 -37.08
C ASP A 219 16.73 -7.27 -37.09
N PRO A 220 17.40 -6.93 -38.22
CA PRO A 220 18.85 -6.72 -38.35
C PRO A 220 19.38 -5.41 -37.71
N ARG A 221 18.73 -4.93 -36.64
CA ARG A 221 18.98 -3.67 -35.93
C ARG A 221 19.87 -3.90 -34.69
N GLY A 222 21.10 -4.34 -34.92
CA GLY A 222 22.09 -4.56 -33.86
C GLY A 222 22.29 -3.30 -33.02
N ALA A 223 22.21 -3.44 -31.71
CA ALA A 223 22.00 -2.38 -30.71
C ALA A 223 20.62 -1.70 -30.83
N ILE A 224 19.71 -2.07 -29.94
CA ILE A 224 18.40 -1.44 -29.83
C ILE A 224 18.58 -0.15 -29.01
N PHE A 225 18.90 0.97 -29.66
CA PHE A 225 18.41 2.26 -29.17
C PHE A 225 16.93 2.33 -29.57
N THR A 226 16.05 1.79 -28.74
CA THR A 226 14.62 2.09 -28.85
C THR A 226 14.32 3.12 -27.79
N ALA A 227 13.92 4.32 -28.21
CA ALA A 227 13.20 5.22 -27.33
C ALA A 227 11.73 4.76 -27.32
N PRO A 228 11.22 4.08 -26.29
CA PRO A 228 9.79 3.91 -26.17
C PRO A 228 9.10 5.28 -26.01
N ILE A 229 7.89 5.32 -26.56
CA ILE A 229 7.00 6.46 -26.82
C ILE A 229 6.38 7.01 -25.51
N ALA A 230 7.20 7.32 -24.51
CA ALA A 230 6.76 8.16 -23.40
C ALA A 230 7.15 9.62 -23.71
N TYR A 231 6.45 10.22 -24.67
CA TYR A 231 6.59 11.64 -25.00
C TYR A 231 6.14 12.52 -23.83
N THR A 232 7.00 12.71 -22.83
CA THR A 232 6.90 13.89 -21.99
C THR A 232 7.62 15.02 -22.73
N ARG A 233 7.01 16.20 -22.83
CA ARG A 233 7.57 17.36 -23.55
C ARG A 233 8.91 17.87 -22.95
N THR A 234 9.52 17.13 -22.03
CA THR A 234 10.55 17.56 -21.09
C THR A 234 11.69 16.54 -20.91
N ALA A 235 11.55 15.28 -21.35
CA ALA A 235 12.57 14.24 -21.17
C ALA A 235 12.57 13.21 -22.31
N ALA A 236 13.73 12.60 -22.57
CA ALA A 236 13.92 11.49 -23.48
C ALA A 236 14.48 10.27 -22.73
N ASP A 237 13.85 9.11 -22.95
CA ASP A 237 14.26 7.83 -22.39
C ASP A 237 15.20 7.10 -23.37
N VAL A 238 16.28 6.54 -22.83
CA VAL A 238 17.32 5.83 -23.56
C VAL A 238 17.41 4.41 -23.03
N GLU A 239 17.16 3.45 -23.92
CA GLU A 239 17.35 2.03 -23.67
C GLU A 239 18.59 1.53 -24.42
N VAL A 240 19.43 0.75 -23.74
CA VAL A 240 20.65 0.17 -24.29
C VAL A 240 20.72 -1.31 -23.94
N ILE A 241 20.94 -2.14 -24.97
CA ILE A 241 21.13 -3.58 -24.83
C ILE A 241 22.51 -3.92 -25.39
N VAL A 242 23.44 -4.33 -24.52
CA VAL A 242 24.83 -4.63 -24.94
C VAL A 242 25.29 -5.92 -24.29
N ARG A 243 25.79 -6.90 -25.06
CA ARG A 243 26.35 -8.13 -24.50
C ARG A 243 27.87 -8.13 -24.67
N SER A 244 28.60 -8.46 -23.61
CA SER A 244 30.04 -8.70 -23.68
C SER A 244 30.33 -10.21 -23.72
N SER A 245 31.23 -10.62 -24.62
CA SER A 245 31.71 -12.00 -24.69
C SER A 245 32.80 -12.31 -23.65
N GLN A 246 33.29 -11.30 -22.92
CA GLN A 246 34.51 -11.39 -22.10
C GLN A 246 34.36 -11.06 -20.61
N GLY A 247 33.13 -10.85 -20.12
CA GLY A 247 32.80 -10.72 -18.70
C GLY A 247 31.62 -9.78 -18.44
N ASP A 248 31.32 -9.54 -17.16
CA ASP A 248 30.25 -8.61 -16.75
C ASP A 248 30.57 -7.18 -17.20
N LEU A 249 29.50 -6.43 -17.56
CA LEU A 249 29.58 -5.00 -17.87
C LEU A 249 29.47 -4.18 -16.57
N GLY A 250 30.26 -3.10 -16.48
CA GLY A 250 30.16 -2.14 -15.39
C GLY A 250 28.93 -1.23 -15.50
N ASP A 251 28.88 -0.21 -14.64
CA ASP A 251 27.92 0.88 -14.80
C ASP A 251 28.21 1.65 -16.09
N LEU A 252 27.16 1.87 -16.86
CA LEU A 252 27.24 2.58 -18.13
C LEU A 252 26.94 4.06 -17.90
N VAL A 253 27.77 4.92 -18.48
CA VAL A 253 27.56 6.36 -18.47
C VAL A 253 27.21 6.81 -19.88
N GLY A 254 26.04 7.41 -20.01
CA GLY A 254 25.64 8.13 -21.20
C GLY A 254 26.03 9.60 -21.10
N ARG A 255 26.42 10.18 -22.23
CA ARG A 255 26.72 11.60 -22.42
C ARG A 255 25.79 12.15 -23.48
N VAL A 256 25.19 13.30 -23.21
CA VAL A 256 24.34 14.00 -24.16
C VAL A 256 24.90 15.38 -24.42
N LEU A 257 25.17 15.70 -25.68
CA LEU A 257 25.34 17.07 -26.13
C LEU A 257 23.98 17.64 -26.54
N THR A 258 23.60 18.76 -25.92
CA THR A 258 22.39 19.52 -26.27
C THR A 258 22.60 20.32 -27.57
N PRO A 259 21.52 20.81 -28.21
CA PRO A 259 21.60 21.67 -29.38
C PRO A 259 22.42 22.96 -29.15
N ARG A 260 22.53 23.39 -27.89
CA ARG A 260 23.32 24.57 -27.49
C ARG A 260 24.76 24.25 -27.10
N GLY A 261 25.20 23.00 -27.27
CA GLY A 261 26.56 22.55 -26.97
C GLY A 261 26.84 22.23 -25.50
N ALA A 262 25.81 22.15 -24.64
CA ALA A 262 26.00 21.72 -23.25
C ALA A 262 26.11 20.19 -23.19
N ALA A 263 27.14 19.66 -22.50
CA ALA A 263 27.31 18.23 -22.29
C ALA A 263 26.78 17.83 -20.90
N ASN A 264 25.82 16.90 -20.86
CA ASN A 264 25.27 16.34 -19.63
C ASN A 264 25.54 14.84 -19.57
N GLU A 265 25.95 14.33 -18.41
CA GLU A 265 26.07 12.89 -18.18
C GLU A 265 24.78 12.35 -17.54
N PHE A 266 24.38 11.13 -17.92
CA PHE A 266 23.29 10.39 -17.31
C PHE A 266 23.72 8.94 -17.08
N ALA A 267 23.37 8.40 -15.92
CA ALA A 267 23.66 7.00 -15.60
C ALA A 267 22.63 6.09 -16.27
N LEU A 268 23.07 4.98 -16.85
CA LEU A 268 22.16 3.90 -17.23
C LEU A 268 22.21 2.79 -16.18
N ASN A 269 21.08 2.51 -15.56
CA ASN A 269 20.94 1.52 -14.50
C ASN A 269 20.33 0.22 -15.04
N HIS A 270 20.57 -0.90 -14.35
CA HIS A 270 19.81 -2.11 -14.65
C HIS A 270 18.34 -1.88 -14.34
N PRO A 271 17.41 -2.15 -15.27
CA PRO A 271 16.00 -2.08 -14.97
C PRO A 271 15.69 -3.13 -13.89
N LEU A 272 14.97 -2.72 -12.84
CA LEU A 272 14.53 -3.62 -11.79
C LEU A 272 13.27 -4.34 -12.25
N VAL A 273 13.27 -5.67 -12.11
CA VAL A 273 12.10 -6.52 -12.34
C VAL A 273 11.69 -7.12 -11.00
N ALA A 274 10.38 -7.23 -10.77
CA ALA A 274 9.88 -7.94 -9.61
C ALA A 274 9.98 -9.45 -9.87
N VAL A 275 10.84 -10.12 -9.10
CA VAL A 275 10.99 -11.58 -9.13
C VAL A 275 10.26 -12.16 -7.93
N ASP A 276 9.45 -13.18 -8.19
CA ASP A 276 8.63 -13.84 -7.18
C ASP A 276 9.50 -14.53 -6.15
N ARG A 277 9.18 -14.30 -4.87
CA ARG A 277 9.86 -14.98 -3.77
C ARG A 277 9.36 -16.41 -3.69
N PRO A 278 10.21 -17.38 -3.35
CA PRO A 278 9.72 -18.70 -2.97
C PRO A 278 8.87 -18.59 -1.69
N VAL A 279 7.84 -19.44 -1.56
CA VAL A 279 6.84 -19.37 -0.48
C VAL A 279 7.45 -19.33 0.93
N TRP A 280 8.58 -20.00 1.13
CA TRP A 280 9.28 -20.00 2.42
C TRP A 280 9.93 -18.64 2.75
N GLU A 281 10.45 -17.90 1.75
CA GLU A 281 10.95 -16.54 1.92
C GLU A 281 9.80 -15.57 2.22
N GLU A 282 8.68 -15.73 1.50
CA GLU A 282 7.46 -14.97 1.79
C GLU A 282 7.01 -15.14 3.23
N PHE A 283 7.02 -16.39 3.72
CA PHE A 283 6.65 -16.71 5.09
C PHE A 283 7.52 -15.99 6.11
N TRP A 284 8.84 -15.99 5.93
CA TRP A 284 9.74 -15.30 6.86
C TRP A 284 9.59 -13.78 6.79
N TYR A 285 9.43 -13.22 5.59
CA TYR A 285 9.17 -11.79 5.43
C TYR A 285 7.86 -11.38 6.12
N TYR A 286 6.79 -12.15 5.89
CA TYR A 286 5.50 -11.97 6.54
C TYR A 286 5.61 -12.06 8.08
N LEU A 287 6.25 -13.12 8.58
CA LEU A 287 6.38 -13.38 10.01
C LEU A 287 7.17 -12.25 10.69
N ALA A 288 8.29 -11.84 10.10
CA ALA A 288 9.09 -10.73 10.59
C ALA A 288 8.28 -9.41 10.59
N GLY A 289 7.53 -9.13 9.52
CA GLY A 289 6.66 -7.97 9.43
C GLY A 289 5.61 -7.94 10.55
N MET A 290 4.88 -9.04 10.74
CA MET A 290 3.85 -9.17 11.78
C MET A 290 4.42 -9.00 13.19
N LEU A 291 5.56 -9.63 13.50
CA LEU A 291 6.18 -9.57 14.82
C LEU A 291 6.84 -8.21 15.11
N THR A 292 7.28 -7.48 14.09
CA THR A 292 7.82 -6.12 14.23
C THR A 292 6.74 -5.03 14.20
N GLY A 293 5.47 -5.40 13.97
CA GLY A 293 4.37 -4.46 13.81
C GLY A 293 4.39 -3.70 12.47
N ASN A 294 5.17 -4.17 11.50
CA ASN A 294 5.13 -3.68 10.13
C ASN A 294 4.11 -4.48 9.31
N PHE A 295 2.89 -3.98 9.30
CA PHE A 295 1.77 -4.55 8.54
C PHE A 295 1.68 -4.04 7.10
N GLY A 296 2.62 -3.18 6.68
CA GLY A 296 2.55 -2.46 5.41
C GLY A 296 1.61 -1.26 5.44
N ASN A 297 1.27 -0.78 4.25
CA ASN A 297 0.37 0.37 4.06
C ASN A 297 -1.02 -0.10 3.62
N SER A 298 -2.04 0.64 4.05
CA SER A 298 -3.42 0.45 3.62
C SER A 298 -3.56 0.82 2.14
N PHE A 299 -4.29 0.01 1.39
CA PHE A 299 -4.59 0.31 -0.01
C PHE A 299 -5.55 1.47 -0.19
N GLN A 300 -6.43 1.67 0.78
CA GLN A 300 -7.45 2.70 0.68
C GLN A 300 -6.93 4.07 1.10
N THR A 301 -6.11 4.11 2.15
CA THR A 301 -5.65 5.38 2.74
C THR A 301 -4.21 5.72 2.37
N GLY A 302 -3.43 4.74 1.91
CA GLY A 302 -1.98 4.88 1.71
C GLY A 302 -1.18 5.03 3.00
N ARG A 303 -1.84 5.00 4.18
CA ARG A 303 -1.19 5.19 5.49
C ARG A 303 -0.61 3.87 6.02
N PRO A 304 0.43 3.92 6.86
CA PRO A 304 0.90 2.74 7.58
C PRO A 304 -0.22 2.13 8.44
N VAL A 305 -0.53 0.87 8.22
CA VAL A 305 -1.59 0.14 8.94
C VAL A 305 -1.33 0.12 10.45
N SER A 306 -0.06 0.08 10.86
CA SER A 306 0.33 0.15 12.27
C SER A 306 -0.14 1.44 12.96
N SER A 307 -0.16 2.56 12.24
CA SER A 307 -0.67 3.83 12.76
C SER A 307 -2.19 3.80 12.92
N GLU A 308 -2.90 3.25 11.93
CA GLU A 308 -4.36 3.11 11.98
C GLU A 308 -4.78 2.18 13.12
N ILE A 309 -4.12 1.03 13.28
CA ILE A 309 -4.39 0.09 14.37
C ILE A 309 -4.20 0.76 15.74
N ARG A 310 -3.13 1.53 15.92
CA ARG A 310 -2.85 2.20 17.20
C ARG A 310 -3.98 3.14 17.62
N GLU A 311 -4.62 3.81 16.66
CA GLU A 311 -5.77 4.69 16.90
C GLU A 311 -7.03 3.92 17.34
N ARG A 312 -7.11 2.61 17.06
CA ARG A 312 -8.32 1.78 17.27
C ARG A 312 -8.25 0.86 18.49
N VAL A 313 -7.06 0.45 18.90
CA VAL A 313 -6.88 -0.40 20.10
C VAL A 313 -7.40 0.28 21.36
N GLY A 314 -7.10 1.57 21.54
CA GLY A 314 -7.54 2.35 22.70
C GLY A 314 -9.07 2.40 22.87
N PRO A 315 -9.82 2.82 21.84
CA PRO A 315 -11.29 2.79 21.84
C PRO A 315 -11.90 1.42 22.18
N THR A 316 -11.37 0.33 21.63
CA THR A 316 -11.84 -1.04 21.94
C THR A 316 -11.62 -1.36 23.42
N LEU A 317 -10.41 -1.14 23.94
CA LEU A 317 -10.11 -1.40 25.35
C LEU A 317 -10.95 -0.53 26.29
N LEU A 318 -11.18 0.73 25.92
CA LEU A 318 -12.01 1.66 26.71
C LEU A 318 -13.43 1.15 26.82
N LEU A 319 -14.09 0.86 25.70
CA LEU A 319 -15.49 0.43 25.69
C LEU A 319 -15.68 -0.91 26.42
N PHE A 320 -14.88 -1.91 26.07
CA PHE A 320 -15.05 -3.26 26.62
C PHE A 320 -14.53 -3.41 28.04
N GLY A 321 -13.41 -2.74 28.36
CA GLY A 321 -12.88 -2.71 29.72
C GLY A 321 -13.86 -2.05 30.69
N THR A 322 -14.39 -0.88 30.33
CA THR A 322 -15.38 -0.18 31.18
C THR A 322 -16.69 -0.95 31.28
N ALA A 323 -17.20 -1.51 30.17
CA ALA A 323 -18.40 -2.34 30.20
C ALA A 323 -18.25 -3.55 31.13
N THR A 324 -17.12 -4.27 31.04
CA THR A 324 -16.86 -5.43 31.89
C THR A 324 -16.83 -5.04 33.37
N ILE A 325 -16.08 -4.00 33.73
CA ILE A 325 -15.97 -3.53 35.12
C ILE A 325 -17.36 -3.15 35.66
N ILE A 326 -18.13 -2.37 34.90
CA ILE A 326 -19.46 -1.93 35.31
C ILE A 326 -20.43 -3.11 35.43
N SER A 327 -20.44 -4.04 34.45
CA SER A 327 -21.26 -5.24 34.48
C SER A 327 -20.99 -6.11 35.70
N VAL A 328 -19.72 -6.25 36.10
CA VAL A 328 -19.34 -7.06 37.26
C VAL A 328 -19.75 -6.37 38.56
N LEU A 329 -19.52 -5.06 38.70
CA LEU A 329 -19.92 -4.31 39.88
C LEU A 329 -21.43 -4.32 40.08
N ILE A 330 -22.18 -4.05 39.01
CA ILE A 330 -23.66 -4.10 39.03
C ILE A 330 -24.14 -5.54 39.23
N GLY A 331 -23.50 -6.51 38.59
CA GLY A 331 -23.83 -7.92 38.69
C GLY A 331 -23.70 -8.47 40.11
N ILE A 332 -22.56 -8.19 40.76
CA ILE A 332 -22.33 -8.57 42.15
C ILE A 332 -23.34 -7.89 43.07
N GLY A 333 -23.45 -6.56 42.98
CA GLY A 333 -24.37 -5.80 43.84
C GLY A 333 -25.84 -6.22 43.66
N GLY A 334 -26.27 -6.39 42.41
CA GLY A 334 -27.60 -6.84 42.05
C GLY A 334 -27.88 -8.27 42.52
N GLY A 335 -26.93 -9.20 42.35
CA GLY A 335 -27.08 -10.58 42.81
C GLY A 335 -27.19 -10.69 44.33
N VAL A 336 -26.39 -9.90 45.07
CA VAL A 336 -26.49 -9.80 46.53
C VAL A 336 -27.86 -9.26 46.96
N LEU A 337 -28.34 -8.21 46.29
CA LEU A 337 -29.64 -7.61 46.57
C LEU A 337 -30.80 -8.58 46.30
N LEU A 338 -30.77 -9.32 45.18
CA LEU A 338 -31.80 -10.31 44.85
C LEU A 338 -31.81 -11.49 45.81
N ALA A 339 -30.66 -11.97 46.25
CA ALA A 339 -30.57 -13.01 47.27
C ALA A 339 -31.18 -12.56 48.60
N TRP A 340 -31.07 -11.27 48.96
CA TRP A 340 -31.70 -10.73 50.16
C TRP A 340 -33.23 -10.75 50.06
N PHE A 341 -33.79 -10.37 48.91
CA PHE A 341 -35.23 -10.41 48.69
C PHE A 341 -35.74 -11.76 48.16
N ARG A 342 -35.04 -12.86 48.47
CA ARG A 342 -35.41 -14.20 48.02
C ARG A 342 -36.86 -14.55 48.39
N GLY A 343 -37.59 -15.10 47.43
CA GLY A 343 -39.01 -15.48 47.54
C GLY A 343 -39.98 -14.32 47.32
N SER A 344 -39.50 -13.09 47.09
CA SER A 344 -40.37 -11.94 46.83
C SER A 344 -40.80 -11.87 45.36
N ARG A 345 -41.92 -11.19 45.10
CA ARG A 345 -42.34 -10.86 43.72
C ARG A 345 -41.30 -10.02 42.97
N GLY A 346 -40.58 -9.16 43.69
CA GLY A 346 -39.50 -8.34 43.13
C GLY A 346 -38.32 -9.19 42.64
N GLU A 347 -37.98 -10.26 43.36
CA GLU A 347 -36.97 -11.21 42.90
C GLU A 347 -37.41 -11.91 41.61
N ILE A 348 -38.64 -12.44 41.58
CA ILE A 348 -39.16 -13.13 40.39
C ILE A 348 -39.14 -12.19 39.19
N ALA A 349 -39.61 -10.95 39.36
CA ALA A 349 -39.59 -9.94 38.31
C ALA A 349 -38.16 -9.68 37.80
N ALA A 350 -37.20 -9.48 38.71
CA ALA A 350 -35.82 -9.21 38.34
C ALA A 350 -35.14 -10.41 37.64
N ILE A 351 -35.42 -11.64 38.07
CA ILE A 351 -34.91 -12.86 37.41
C ILE A 351 -35.49 -12.97 36.00
N VAL A 352 -36.81 -12.80 35.84
CA VAL A 352 -37.47 -12.86 34.54
C VAL A 352 -36.94 -11.78 33.61
N SER A 353 -36.80 -10.53 34.09
CA SER A 353 -36.20 -9.44 33.31
C SER A 353 -34.76 -9.72 32.94
N SER A 354 -33.95 -10.25 33.86
CA SER A 354 -32.55 -10.61 33.58
C SER A 354 -32.48 -11.69 32.51
N LEU A 355 -33.31 -12.74 32.61
CA LEU A 355 -33.34 -13.83 31.65
C LEU A 355 -33.81 -13.38 30.26
N PHE A 356 -34.77 -12.45 30.21
CA PHE A 356 -35.21 -11.81 28.98
C PHE A 356 -34.07 -11.09 28.26
N PHE A 357 -33.35 -10.19 28.96
CA PHE A 357 -32.20 -9.49 28.36
C PHE A 357 -31.05 -10.43 28.00
N TYR A 358 -30.76 -11.41 28.85
CA TYR A 358 -29.72 -12.42 28.57
C TYR A 358 -29.99 -13.20 27.27
N SER A 359 -31.26 -13.37 26.90
CA SER A 359 -31.68 -14.10 25.70
C SER A 359 -31.75 -13.22 24.45
N MET A 360 -31.57 -11.90 24.57
CA MET A 360 -31.64 -10.98 23.43
C MET A 360 -30.39 -11.03 22.57
N PRO A 361 -30.53 -11.08 21.24
CA PRO A 361 -29.39 -10.87 20.35
C PRO A 361 -28.78 -9.49 20.56
N ILE A 362 -27.45 -9.46 20.81
CA ILE A 362 -26.71 -8.21 21.12
C ILE A 362 -26.90 -7.12 20.08
N PHE A 363 -26.97 -7.50 18.81
CA PHE A 363 -27.10 -6.54 17.72
C PHE A 363 -28.50 -5.91 17.68
N TRP A 364 -29.52 -6.72 17.90
CA TRP A 364 -30.92 -6.31 17.82
C TRP A 364 -31.26 -5.36 18.97
N PHE A 365 -30.80 -5.67 20.17
CA PHE A 365 -30.98 -4.78 21.32
C PHE A 365 -30.24 -3.46 21.11
N GLY A 366 -29.03 -3.48 20.54
CA GLY A 366 -28.30 -2.27 20.18
C GLY A 366 -29.04 -1.38 19.18
N ILE A 367 -29.66 -1.97 18.15
CA ILE A 367 -30.48 -1.24 17.16
C ILE A 367 -31.71 -0.61 17.83
N ILE A 368 -32.35 -1.30 18.79
CA ILE A 368 -33.47 -0.71 19.56
C ILE A 368 -33.01 0.46 20.40
N LEU A 369 -31.85 0.34 21.08
CA LEU A 369 -31.30 1.44 21.85
C LEU A 369 -31.06 2.66 20.96
N LEU A 370 -30.49 2.48 19.76
CA LEU A 370 -30.33 3.55 18.79
C LEU A 370 -31.67 4.13 18.35
N PHE A 371 -32.64 3.28 18.01
CA PHE A 371 -33.96 3.73 17.56
C PHE A 371 -34.67 4.57 18.62
N VAL A 372 -34.72 4.10 19.86
CA VAL A 372 -35.42 4.79 20.95
C VAL A 372 -34.64 6.02 21.41
N PHE A 373 -33.37 5.87 21.76
CA PHE A 373 -32.63 6.91 22.47
C PHE A 373 -31.90 7.89 21.56
N ALA A 374 -31.42 7.45 20.38
CA ALA A 374 -30.75 8.34 19.43
C ALA A 374 -31.73 8.91 18.39
N TYR A 375 -32.60 8.09 17.80
CA TYR A 375 -33.52 8.55 16.75
C TYR A 375 -34.79 9.21 17.29
N THR A 376 -35.56 8.52 18.15
CA THR A 376 -36.84 9.04 18.66
C THR A 376 -36.66 10.12 19.70
N LEU A 377 -35.89 9.85 20.77
CA LEU A 377 -35.72 10.77 21.90
C LEU A 377 -34.59 11.78 21.71
N LYS A 378 -33.65 11.52 20.79
CA LYS A 378 -32.49 12.39 20.48
C LYS A 378 -31.65 12.75 21.72
N LEU A 379 -31.54 11.82 22.67
CA LEU A 379 -30.79 12.00 23.92
C LEU A 379 -29.30 11.71 23.76
N PHE A 380 -28.96 10.81 22.84
CA PHE A 380 -27.60 10.33 22.62
C PHE A 380 -27.26 10.32 21.12
N PRO A 381 -25.97 10.39 20.77
CA PRO A 381 -25.53 10.33 19.37
C PRO A 381 -25.75 8.93 18.77
N PHE A 382 -25.80 8.88 17.44
CA PHE A 382 -25.94 7.61 16.70
C PHE A 382 -24.67 6.75 16.70
N GLY A 383 -23.50 7.37 16.82
CA GLY A 383 -22.24 6.65 16.79
C GLY A 383 -21.00 7.54 16.75
N GLY A 384 -19.84 6.90 16.61
CA GLY A 384 -18.53 7.54 16.72
C GLY A 384 -18.06 7.64 18.18
N ILE A 385 -16.84 8.16 18.37
CA ILE A 385 -16.24 8.36 19.70
C ILE A 385 -16.37 9.80 20.22
N GLY A 386 -16.78 10.74 19.37
CA GLY A 386 -16.76 12.17 19.68
C GLY A 386 -15.33 12.70 19.85
N GLY A 387 -15.15 13.62 20.79
CA GLY A 387 -13.86 14.22 21.15
C GLY A 387 -13.43 15.36 20.24
N VAL A 388 -14.32 15.86 19.38
CA VAL A 388 -14.08 17.00 18.48
C VAL A 388 -15.21 18.02 18.58
N ASP A 389 -14.88 19.29 18.42
CA ASP A 389 -15.87 20.36 18.35
C ASP A 389 -16.56 20.40 16.97
N SER A 390 -17.55 21.30 16.80
CA SER A 390 -18.26 21.48 15.53
C SER A 390 -17.38 21.94 14.36
N PHE A 391 -16.15 22.37 14.63
CA PHE A 391 -15.17 22.79 13.65
C PHE A 391 -14.10 21.71 13.39
N GLY A 392 -14.18 20.56 14.05
CA GLY A 392 -13.26 19.43 13.91
C GLY A 392 -12.00 19.51 14.77
N ASN A 393 -11.88 20.50 15.67
CA ASN A 393 -10.75 20.58 16.58
C ASN A 393 -10.92 19.60 17.74
N SER A 394 -9.83 18.95 18.15
CA SER A 394 -9.86 18.05 19.31
C SER A 394 -10.22 18.80 20.58
N LEU A 395 -11.28 18.33 21.26
CA LEU A 395 -11.61 18.76 22.62
C LEU A 395 -10.49 18.34 23.58
N THR A 396 -10.31 19.08 24.68
CA THR A 396 -9.31 18.75 25.70
C THR A 396 -9.91 18.71 27.11
N GLY A 397 -9.25 18.01 28.03
CA GLY A 397 -9.63 17.92 29.44
C GLY A 397 -11.00 17.26 29.68
N PHE A 398 -11.77 17.82 30.62
CA PHE A 398 -13.08 17.28 31.00
C PHE A 398 -14.13 17.36 29.89
N ALA A 399 -14.02 18.33 28.98
CA ALA A 399 -14.93 18.45 27.84
C ALA A 399 -14.80 17.26 26.90
N TRP A 400 -13.56 16.86 26.60
CA TRP A 400 -13.27 15.65 25.82
C TRP A 400 -13.83 14.40 26.50
N ALA A 401 -13.57 14.24 27.80
CA ALA A 401 -14.04 13.07 28.54
C ALA A 401 -15.58 13.00 28.60
N GLY A 402 -16.26 14.13 28.81
CA GLY A 402 -17.72 14.21 28.82
C GLY A 402 -18.33 13.86 27.47
N ASP A 403 -17.74 14.35 26.38
CA ASP A 403 -18.22 14.06 25.03
C ASP A 403 -18.01 12.57 24.66
N VAL A 404 -16.83 12.01 24.97
CA VAL A 404 -16.57 10.57 24.78
C VAL A 404 -17.53 9.72 25.60
N LEU A 405 -17.80 10.07 26.87
CA LEU A 405 -18.76 9.34 27.71
C LEU A 405 -20.19 9.42 27.15
N TRP A 406 -20.58 10.57 26.59
CA TRP A 406 -21.89 10.75 25.96
C TRP A 406 -22.03 9.87 24.71
N HIS A 407 -20.99 9.78 23.89
CA HIS A 407 -20.94 8.88 22.72
C HIS A 407 -20.86 7.41 23.11
N MET A 408 -20.18 7.10 24.21
CA MET A 408 -20.04 5.73 24.72
C MET A 408 -21.30 5.23 25.44
N ALA A 409 -22.24 6.09 25.81
CA ALA A 409 -23.36 5.75 26.68
C ALA A 409 -24.24 4.60 26.15
N LEU A 410 -24.63 4.64 24.87
CA LEU A 410 -25.45 3.58 24.27
C LEU A 410 -24.69 2.26 24.05
N PRO A 411 -23.49 2.23 23.44
CA PRO A 411 -22.73 0.98 23.32
C PRO A 411 -22.38 0.39 24.68
N LEU A 412 -22.07 1.23 25.67
CA LEU A 412 -21.82 0.81 27.05
C LEU A 412 -23.09 0.22 27.68
N ALA A 413 -24.23 0.90 27.57
CA ALA A 413 -25.50 0.41 28.10
C ALA A 413 -25.90 -0.92 27.45
N ASN A 414 -25.69 -1.08 26.14
CA ASN A 414 -25.94 -2.31 25.41
C ASN A 414 -25.17 -3.49 26.03
N LEU A 415 -23.85 -3.32 26.20
CA LEU A 415 -22.99 -4.34 26.80
C LEU A 415 -23.34 -4.59 28.26
N VAL A 416 -23.59 -3.53 29.03
CA VAL A 416 -23.87 -3.65 30.46
C VAL A 416 -25.17 -4.38 30.71
N ILE A 417 -26.26 -4.01 30.02
CA ILE A 417 -27.61 -4.59 30.19
C ILE A 417 -27.65 -6.07 29.78
N LEU A 418 -26.93 -6.46 28.74
CA LEU A 418 -26.94 -7.86 28.30
C LEU A 418 -26.03 -8.73 29.17
N ASN A 419 -24.87 -8.20 29.59
CA ASN A 419 -23.90 -8.98 30.38
C ASN A 419 -24.26 -9.06 31.88
N PHE A 420 -24.86 -8.02 32.48
CA PHE A 420 -25.11 -8.03 33.93
C PHE A 420 -26.06 -9.15 34.37
N ALA A 421 -27.01 -9.55 33.52
CA ALA A 421 -27.99 -10.59 33.82
C ALA A 421 -27.33 -11.92 34.21
N GLY A 422 -26.30 -12.34 33.46
CA GLY A 422 -25.54 -13.55 33.79
C GLY A 422 -24.80 -13.43 35.13
N TYR A 423 -24.15 -12.28 35.38
CA TYR A 423 -23.43 -12.03 36.62
C TYR A 423 -24.36 -11.96 37.85
N VAL A 424 -25.53 -11.34 37.73
CA VAL A 424 -26.54 -11.27 38.80
C VAL A 424 -27.00 -12.66 39.20
N LEU A 425 -27.39 -13.49 38.23
CA LEU A 425 -27.90 -14.83 38.48
C LEU A 425 -26.83 -15.72 39.12
N LEU A 426 -25.59 -15.65 38.61
CA LEU A 426 -24.46 -16.38 39.16
C LEU A 426 -24.15 -15.97 40.61
N MET A 427 -24.03 -14.67 40.87
CA MET A 427 -23.76 -14.15 42.21
C MET A 427 -24.89 -14.53 43.18
N ARG A 428 -26.16 -14.39 42.76
CA ARG A 428 -27.31 -14.75 43.59
C ARG A 428 -27.27 -16.23 43.96
N ASN A 429 -27.06 -17.12 43.00
CA ASN A 429 -27.05 -18.57 43.25
C ASN A 429 -25.90 -18.96 44.17
N SER A 430 -24.69 -18.46 43.89
CA SER A 430 -23.54 -18.72 44.76
C SER A 430 -23.74 -18.16 46.18
N LEU A 431 -24.38 -16.99 46.31
CA LEU A 431 -24.66 -16.42 47.62
C LEU A 431 -25.67 -17.27 48.41
N LEU A 432 -26.70 -17.79 47.76
CA LEU A 432 -27.68 -18.66 48.43
C LEU A 432 -27.09 -19.99 48.89
N GLU A 433 -26.10 -20.53 48.17
CA GLU A 433 -25.33 -21.69 48.59
C GLU A 433 -24.48 -21.36 49.82
N VAL A 434 -23.70 -20.28 49.77
CA VAL A 434 -22.82 -19.84 50.86
C VAL A 434 -23.62 -19.49 52.14
N LEU A 435 -24.82 -18.92 52.00
CA LEU A 435 -25.70 -18.63 53.15
C LEU A 435 -26.15 -19.88 53.91
N GLY A 436 -26.04 -21.07 53.31
CA GLY A 436 -26.32 -22.36 53.93
C GLY A 436 -25.14 -22.95 54.70
N GLU A 437 -23.95 -22.33 54.66
CA GLU A 437 -22.74 -22.88 55.32
C GLU A 437 -22.68 -22.60 56.83
N ASP A 438 -22.03 -23.50 57.56
CA ASP A 438 -21.93 -23.45 59.03
C ASP A 438 -21.30 -22.16 59.56
N PHE A 439 -20.32 -21.60 58.85
CA PHE A 439 -19.66 -20.35 59.29
C PHE A 439 -20.62 -19.16 59.30
N VAL A 440 -21.67 -19.18 58.46
CA VAL A 440 -22.73 -18.16 58.43
C VAL A 440 -23.65 -18.33 59.64
N THR A 441 -24.00 -19.56 59.99
CA THR A 441 -24.75 -19.89 61.21
C THR A 441 -24.00 -19.42 62.46
N VAL A 442 -22.69 -19.64 62.53
CA VAL A 442 -21.83 -19.14 63.61
C VAL A 442 -21.80 -17.61 63.63
N ALA A 443 -21.71 -16.95 62.48
CA ALA A 443 -21.74 -15.49 62.38
C ALA A 443 -23.05 -14.89 62.90
N ARG A 444 -24.20 -15.52 62.61
CA ARG A 444 -25.51 -15.16 63.17
C ARG A 444 -25.59 -15.42 64.67
N ALA A 445 -25.08 -16.55 65.15
CA ALA A 445 -25.04 -16.89 66.57
C ALA A 445 -24.19 -15.89 67.40
N LYS A 446 -23.18 -15.26 66.80
CA LYS A 446 -22.40 -14.15 67.40
C LYS A 446 -23.18 -12.83 67.50
N GLY A 447 -24.43 -12.77 67.04
CA GLY A 447 -25.26 -11.56 67.10
C GLY A 447 -24.91 -10.50 66.05
N LEU A 448 -24.19 -10.86 64.98
CA LEU A 448 -23.89 -9.93 63.90
C LEU A 448 -25.16 -9.53 63.15
N LYS A 449 -25.28 -8.25 62.77
CA LYS A 449 -26.40 -7.76 61.96
C LYS A 449 -26.46 -8.50 60.61
N GLU A 450 -27.66 -8.81 60.13
CA GLU A 450 -27.84 -9.58 58.87
C GLU A 450 -27.13 -8.93 57.68
N ARG A 451 -27.10 -7.58 57.59
CA ARG A 451 -26.35 -6.86 56.57
C ARG A 451 -24.84 -7.13 56.63
N THR A 452 -24.28 -7.24 57.83
CA THR A 452 -22.86 -7.57 58.03
C THR A 452 -22.59 -9.02 57.64
N VAL A 453 -23.47 -9.95 58.03
CA VAL A 453 -23.39 -11.37 57.63
C VAL A 453 -23.42 -11.49 56.10
N MET A 454 -24.36 -10.81 55.45
CA MET A 454 -24.53 -10.84 53.99
C MET A 454 -23.32 -10.26 53.24
N TYR A 455 -22.95 -9.00 53.47
CA TYR A 455 -21.93 -8.32 52.65
C TYR A 455 -20.49 -8.68 53.04
N LYS A 456 -20.20 -8.88 54.33
CA LYS A 456 -18.83 -9.07 54.82
C LYS A 456 -18.42 -10.53 54.90
N HIS A 457 -19.35 -11.43 55.19
CA HIS A 457 -19.07 -12.84 55.38
C HIS A 457 -19.50 -13.68 54.18
N ALA A 458 -20.77 -13.62 53.77
CA ALA A 458 -21.30 -14.47 52.72
C ALA A 458 -20.90 -14.00 51.29
N ALA A 459 -21.14 -12.73 50.95
CA ALA A 459 -20.85 -12.20 49.62
C ALA A 459 -19.37 -12.30 49.23
N ARG A 460 -18.45 -12.14 50.20
CA ARG A 460 -17.02 -12.29 49.94
C ARG A 460 -16.65 -13.67 49.42
N ASN A 461 -17.24 -14.72 49.98
CA ASN A 461 -16.98 -16.09 49.57
C ASN A 461 -17.77 -16.47 48.31
N ALA A 462 -18.98 -15.91 48.14
CA ALA A 462 -19.83 -16.14 46.98
C ALA A 462 -19.35 -15.41 45.69
N MET A 463 -18.42 -14.47 45.79
CA MET A 463 -17.86 -13.80 44.61
C MET A 463 -16.83 -14.66 43.85
N LEU A 464 -16.30 -15.75 44.43
CA LEU A 464 -15.23 -16.54 43.79
C LEU A 464 -15.63 -17.11 42.41
N PRO A 465 -16.84 -17.70 42.23
CA PRO A 465 -17.29 -18.12 40.90
C PRO A 465 -17.49 -16.95 39.94
N VAL A 466 -17.97 -15.80 40.46
CA VAL A 466 -18.18 -14.59 39.68
C VAL A 466 -16.85 -14.08 39.13
N THR A 467 -15.81 -14.02 39.96
CA THR A 467 -14.47 -13.60 39.54
C THR A 467 -13.89 -14.53 38.48
N THR A 468 -14.19 -15.83 38.56
CA THR A 468 -13.76 -16.81 37.55
C THR A 468 -14.42 -16.53 36.20
N VAL A 469 -15.72 -16.31 36.20
CA VAL A 469 -16.47 -15.97 34.97
C VAL A 469 -16.05 -14.61 34.43
N THR A 470 -15.78 -13.62 35.29
CA THR A 470 -15.23 -12.32 34.88
C THR A 470 -13.91 -12.47 34.15
N ALA A 471 -12.99 -13.28 34.69
CA ALA A 471 -11.71 -13.53 34.06
C ALA A 471 -11.91 -14.13 32.64
N ILE A 472 -12.72 -15.19 32.52
CA ILE A 472 -13.02 -15.81 31.22
C ILE A 472 -13.70 -14.81 30.26
N ALA A 473 -14.63 -14.00 30.76
CA ALA A 473 -15.35 -13.02 29.95
C ALA A 473 -14.46 -11.90 29.40
N MET A 474 -13.44 -11.46 30.15
CA MET A 474 -12.50 -10.43 29.66
C MET A 474 -11.83 -10.82 28.34
N ALA A 475 -11.58 -12.11 28.12
CA ALA A 475 -10.99 -12.60 26.88
C ALA A 475 -12.00 -12.67 25.71
N THR A 476 -13.26 -13.03 25.99
CA THR A 476 -14.30 -13.17 24.96
C THR A 476 -14.90 -11.84 24.54
N VAL A 477 -14.95 -10.86 25.44
CA VAL A 477 -15.53 -9.54 25.18
C VAL A 477 -14.75 -8.80 24.08
N ILE A 478 -13.43 -8.96 24.01
CA ILE A 478 -12.59 -8.39 22.95
C ILE A 478 -12.97 -8.97 21.57
N SER A 479 -13.32 -10.25 21.51
CA SER A 479 -13.70 -10.94 20.26
C SER A 479 -15.15 -10.67 19.84
N GLY A 480 -16.08 -10.53 20.80
CA GLY A 480 -17.50 -10.23 20.54
C GLY A 480 -17.77 -8.76 20.21
N GLY A 481 -16.75 -7.91 20.36
CA GLY A 481 -16.87 -6.48 20.19
C GLY A 481 -17.14 -6.00 18.78
N VAL A 482 -16.80 -6.81 17.77
CA VAL A 482 -16.95 -6.47 16.35
C VAL A 482 -18.36 -6.01 16.00
N LEU A 483 -19.38 -6.73 16.46
CA LEU A 483 -20.78 -6.39 16.18
C LEU A 483 -21.20 -5.11 16.90
N THR A 484 -20.84 -4.96 18.17
CA THR A 484 -21.21 -3.77 18.95
C THR A 484 -20.56 -2.53 18.35
N GLU A 485 -19.26 -2.59 18.04
CA GLU A 485 -18.55 -1.47 17.43
C GLU A 485 -19.13 -1.13 16.05
N THR A 486 -19.54 -2.12 15.26
CA THR A 486 -20.15 -1.89 13.94
C THR A 486 -21.49 -1.17 14.05
N ILE A 487 -22.35 -1.60 14.97
CA ILE A 487 -23.71 -1.02 15.13
C ILE A 487 -23.64 0.42 15.60
N PHE A 488 -22.79 0.69 16.59
CA PHE A 488 -22.64 2.02 17.16
C PHE A 488 -21.59 2.85 16.42
N SER A 489 -21.05 2.37 15.29
CA SER A 489 -19.94 3.02 14.58
C SER A 489 -18.80 3.47 15.51
N TRP A 490 -18.55 2.69 16.55
CA TRP A 490 -17.50 2.97 17.53
C TRP A 490 -16.16 2.68 16.85
N PRO A 491 -15.20 3.63 16.83
CA PRO A 491 -13.97 3.50 16.04
C PRO A 491 -12.95 2.60 16.74
N GLY A 492 -13.32 1.34 16.98
CA GLY A 492 -12.44 0.30 17.51
C GLY A 492 -11.93 -0.66 16.44
N MET A 493 -11.20 -1.68 16.91
CA MET A 493 -10.53 -2.70 16.10
C MET A 493 -11.49 -3.58 15.32
N GLY A 494 -12.65 -3.91 15.90
CA GLY A 494 -13.65 -4.75 15.26
C GLY A 494 -14.38 -4.03 14.13
N PHE A 495 -14.79 -2.78 14.36
CA PHE A 495 -15.33 -1.94 13.28
C PHE A 495 -14.30 -1.74 12.16
N TYR A 496 -13.05 -1.46 12.53
CA TYR A 496 -11.95 -1.34 11.58
C TYR A 496 -11.77 -2.61 10.74
N PHE A 497 -11.71 -3.78 11.37
CA PHE A 497 -11.58 -5.06 10.68
C PHE A 497 -12.70 -5.29 9.66
N VAL A 498 -13.97 -5.05 10.03
CA VAL A 498 -15.11 -5.21 9.12
C VAL A 498 -15.05 -4.22 7.96
N ALA A 499 -14.81 -2.93 8.25
CA ALA A 499 -14.75 -1.89 7.23
C ALA A 499 -13.64 -2.17 6.20
N ARG A 500 -12.47 -2.64 6.66
CA ARG A 500 -11.33 -2.97 5.82
C ARG A 500 -11.53 -4.28 5.05
N THR A 501 -12.24 -5.24 5.63
CA THR A 501 -12.62 -6.48 4.94
C THR A 501 -13.56 -6.18 3.77
N LEU A 502 -14.60 -5.38 4.03
CA LEU A 502 -15.58 -5.01 3.00
C LEU A 502 -14.97 -4.18 1.88
N GLY A 503 -14.01 -3.32 2.19
CA GLY A 503 -13.28 -2.56 1.19
C GLY A 503 -12.00 -3.23 0.69
N GLN A 504 -11.84 -4.55 0.90
CA GLN A 504 -10.76 -5.36 0.34
C GLN A 504 -9.34 -4.83 0.63
N ASP A 505 -9.16 -4.22 1.80
CA ASP A 505 -7.87 -3.68 2.25
C ASP A 505 -7.08 -4.74 3.03
N PHE A 506 -6.54 -5.71 2.30
CA PHE A 506 -5.89 -6.88 2.88
C PHE A 506 -4.81 -6.59 3.94
N PRO A 507 -3.91 -5.61 3.78
CA PRO A 507 -2.88 -5.29 4.76
C PRO A 507 -3.50 -4.85 6.08
N ALA A 508 -4.52 -4.00 5.99
CA ALA A 508 -5.30 -3.55 7.13
C ALA A 508 -6.06 -4.71 7.80
N VAL A 509 -6.70 -5.57 7.01
CA VAL A 509 -7.42 -6.76 7.51
C VAL A 509 -6.47 -7.71 8.22
N GLN A 510 -5.30 -7.97 7.64
CA GLN A 510 -4.32 -8.90 8.17
C GLN A 510 -3.72 -8.38 9.49
N GLY A 511 -3.32 -7.12 9.52
CA GLY A 511 -2.86 -6.47 10.75
C GLY A 511 -3.94 -6.43 11.82
N ALA A 512 -5.18 -6.07 11.46
CA ALA A 512 -6.29 -6.00 12.39
C ALA A 512 -6.64 -7.35 13.01
N PHE A 513 -6.69 -8.42 12.21
CA PHE A 513 -6.96 -9.77 12.70
C PHE A 513 -5.85 -10.26 13.63
N PHE A 514 -4.58 -10.05 13.26
CA PHE A 514 -3.45 -10.42 14.13
C PHE A 514 -3.54 -9.71 15.49
N ILE A 515 -3.85 -8.42 15.50
CA ILE A 515 -3.99 -7.65 16.74
C ILE A 515 -5.22 -8.07 17.54
N LEU A 516 -6.36 -8.36 16.91
CA LEU A 516 -7.53 -8.90 17.59
C LEU A 516 -7.21 -10.25 18.27
N ALA A 517 -6.54 -11.16 17.55
CA ALA A 517 -6.09 -12.43 18.12
C ALA A 517 -5.11 -12.23 19.28
N LEU A 518 -4.15 -11.30 19.14
CA LEU A 518 -3.21 -10.95 20.18
C LEU A 518 -3.91 -10.37 21.41
N LEU A 519 -4.87 -9.46 21.24
CA LEU A 519 -5.65 -8.88 22.34
C LEU A 519 -6.47 -9.96 23.06
N THR A 520 -7.06 -10.91 22.34
CA THR A 520 -7.76 -12.06 22.93
C THR A 520 -6.82 -12.95 23.74
N VAL A 521 -5.65 -13.27 23.19
CA VAL A 521 -4.64 -14.09 23.87
C VAL A 521 -4.10 -13.38 25.12
N LEU A 522 -3.82 -12.07 25.03
CA LEU A 522 -3.42 -11.26 26.17
C LEU A 522 -4.52 -11.17 27.22
N GLY A 523 -5.78 -11.00 26.79
CA GLY A 523 -6.95 -11.03 27.68
C GLY A 523 -7.06 -12.35 28.45
N ASN A 524 -6.84 -13.49 27.78
CA ASN A 524 -6.79 -14.81 28.43
C ASN A 524 -5.63 -14.91 29.45
N VAL A 525 -4.45 -14.37 29.13
CA VAL A 525 -3.33 -14.38 30.07
C VAL A 525 -3.63 -13.52 31.30
N VAL A 526 -4.21 -12.33 31.11
CA VAL A 526 -4.65 -11.46 32.21
C VAL A 526 -5.70 -12.16 33.07
N ALA A 527 -6.65 -12.84 32.43
CA ALA A 527 -7.67 -13.65 33.11
C ALA A 527 -7.07 -14.76 33.97
N ASP A 528 -6.16 -15.55 33.42
CA ASP A 528 -5.48 -16.65 34.12
C ASP A 528 -4.68 -16.13 35.34
N VAL A 529 -3.99 -15.00 35.18
CA VAL A 529 -3.23 -14.37 36.28
C VAL A 529 -4.16 -13.83 37.35
N ALA A 530 -5.25 -13.15 36.96
CA ALA A 530 -6.25 -12.66 37.89
C ALA A 530 -6.90 -13.81 38.67
N TYR A 531 -7.23 -14.90 38.00
CA TYR A 531 -7.80 -16.09 38.61
C TYR A 531 -6.86 -16.72 39.64
N ALA A 532 -5.59 -16.91 39.30
CA ALA A 532 -4.61 -17.51 40.21
C ALA A 532 -4.27 -16.63 41.43
N TYR A 533 -4.33 -15.32 41.27
CA TYR A 533 -4.16 -14.40 42.40
C TYR A 533 -5.38 -14.42 43.34
N LEU A 534 -6.59 -14.56 42.78
CA LEU A 534 -7.84 -14.50 43.55
C LEU A 534 -8.22 -15.83 44.21
N ASP A 535 -7.88 -16.98 43.61
CA ASP A 535 -8.12 -18.31 44.21
C ASP A 535 -6.81 -19.08 44.46
N PRO A 536 -6.26 -19.02 45.69
CA PRO A 536 -5.03 -19.74 46.03
C PRO A 536 -5.18 -21.27 46.09
N ARG A 537 -6.39 -21.82 45.93
CA ARG A 537 -6.63 -23.27 45.84
C ARG A 537 -6.29 -23.81 44.45
N VAL A 538 -6.22 -22.94 43.45
CA VAL A 538 -5.86 -23.26 42.08
C VAL A 538 -4.33 -23.18 41.96
N ARG A 539 -3.67 -24.33 41.81
CA ARG A 539 -2.23 -24.37 41.52
C ARG A 539 -2.01 -24.25 40.00
N LEU A 540 -1.34 -23.17 39.59
CA LEU A 540 -0.94 -22.83 38.21
C LEU A 540 0.27 -23.60 37.65
#